data_AF-A0A937P8R5-F1
#
_entry.id   AF-A0A937P8R5-F1
#
_cell.length_a   1.000
_cell.length_b   1.000
_cell.length_c   1.000
_cell.angle_alpha   90.00
_cell.angle_beta   90.00
_cell.angle_gamma   90.00
#
_symmetry.space_group_name_H-M   'P 1'
#
loop_
_entity.id
_entity.type
_entity.pdbx_description
1 polymer ?
#
loop_
_entity_poly.entity_id
_entity_poly.type
_entity_poly.pdbx_seq_one_letter_code
_entity_poly.pdbx_strand_id
1 'polypeptide(L)'
;MDKIYNEWSDFAVVTKMESREAFKVMEDFTGEINDKHFREDLENILSRKSPFANFKAEIESSPYRQNWFDFCLNAYNEYVKVQLESEGFEFEK
;
A
#
# COMPACT_ATOMS: atom_id res chain seq x y z
N MET A 1 10.46 -34.92 -22.50
CA MET A 1 10.32 -33.44 -22.41
C MET A 1 9.32 -33.07 -21.31
N ASP A 2 9.10 -33.98 -20.35
CA ASP A 2 7.90 -33.97 -19.49
C ASP A 2 8.19 -33.55 -18.04
N LYS A 3 9.41 -33.08 -17.75
CA LYS A 3 9.80 -32.64 -16.40
C LYS A 3 9.57 -31.16 -16.11
N ILE A 4 9.16 -30.35 -17.09
CA ILE A 4 9.05 -28.89 -16.94
C ILE A 4 7.57 -28.42 -16.93
N TYR A 5 6.62 -29.28 -17.32
CA TYR A 5 5.25 -28.83 -17.61
C TYR A 5 4.28 -28.79 -16.42
N ASN A 6 4.68 -29.21 -15.22
CA ASN A 6 3.79 -29.30 -14.05
C ASN A 6 4.29 -28.57 -12.79
N GLU A 7 5.28 -27.68 -12.90
CA GLU A 7 5.86 -26.99 -11.72
C GLU A 7 5.18 -25.64 -11.43
N TRP A 8 4.29 -25.13 -12.29
CA TRP A 8 3.66 -23.81 -12.10
C TRP A 8 2.66 -23.74 -10.94
N SER A 9 2.18 -24.87 -10.42
CA SER A 9 1.29 -24.90 -9.26
C SER A 9 1.96 -24.43 -7.96
N ASP A 10 3.29 -24.42 -7.92
CA ASP A 10 4.05 -24.10 -6.72
C ASP A 10 4.49 -22.62 -6.68
N PHE A 11 4.06 -21.81 -7.66
CA PHE A 11 4.41 -20.41 -7.78
C PHE A 11 3.18 -19.52 -7.72
N ALA A 12 3.28 -18.41 -6.97
CA ALA A 12 2.31 -17.32 -7.02
C ALA A 12 2.89 -16.11 -7.77
N VAL A 13 2.02 -15.41 -8.52
CA VAL A 13 2.36 -14.12 -9.13
C VAL A 13 1.85 -13.01 -8.24
N VAL A 14 2.77 -12.24 -7.66
CA VAL A 14 2.42 -11.05 -6.88
C VAL A 14 2.41 -9.85 -7.79
N THR A 15 1.27 -9.17 -7.85
CA THR A 15 1.10 -7.92 -8.59
C THR A 15 1.25 -6.72 -7.64
N LYS A 16 1.59 -5.56 -8.22
CA LYS A 16 1.62 -4.29 -7.47
C LYS A 16 0.20 -3.82 -7.21
N MET A 17 0.01 -3.04 -6.13
CA MET A 17 -1.26 -2.34 -5.91
C MET A 17 -1.65 -1.50 -7.12
N GLU A 18 -2.91 -1.62 -7.52
CA GLU A 18 -3.49 -0.72 -8.51
C GLU A 18 -3.60 0.70 -7.96
N SER A 19 -3.71 1.68 -8.86
CA SER A 19 -3.73 3.09 -8.44
C SER A 19 -4.86 3.38 -7.44
N ARG A 20 -6.00 2.69 -7.55
CA ARG A 20 -7.10 2.84 -6.60
C ARG A 20 -6.76 2.30 -5.21
N GLU A 21 -6.07 1.17 -5.13
CA GLU A 21 -5.66 0.54 -3.86
C GLU A 21 -4.57 1.38 -3.19
N ALA A 22 -3.58 1.83 -3.96
CA ALA A 22 -2.55 2.73 -3.46
C ALA A 22 -3.12 4.09 -3.00
N PHE A 23 -4.14 4.61 -3.68
CA PHE A 23 -4.84 5.82 -3.24
C PHE A 23 -5.56 5.59 -1.92
N LYS A 24 -6.20 4.43 -1.74
CA LYS A 24 -6.89 4.07 -0.49
C LYS A 24 -5.91 4.01 0.69
N VAL A 25 -4.70 3.48 0.50
CA VAL A 25 -3.63 3.51 1.51
C VAL A 25 -3.28 4.94 1.94
N MET A 26 -3.28 5.91 1.01
CA MET A 26 -3.06 7.33 1.35
C MET A 26 -4.22 7.91 2.18
N GLU A 27 -5.47 7.59 1.83
CA GLU A 27 -6.66 8.01 2.59
C GLU A 27 -6.65 7.43 4.01
N ASP A 28 -6.35 6.13 4.13
CA ASP A 28 -6.34 5.44 5.42
C ASP A 28 -5.25 5.98 6.34
N PHE A 29 -4.04 6.19 5.82
CA PHE A 29 -2.97 6.84 6.57
C PHE A 29 -3.36 8.25 7.04
N THR A 30 -3.99 9.04 6.15
CA THR A 30 -4.47 10.39 6.49
C THR A 30 -5.43 10.34 7.68
N GLY A 31 -6.30 9.31 7.75
CA GLY A 31 -7.21 9.08 8.86
C GLY A 31 -6.53 8.76 10.20
N GLU A 32 -5.31 8.22 10.21
CA GLU A 32 -4.55 7.91 11.44
C GLU A 32 -3.81 9.11 12.03
N ILE A 33 -3.73 10.22 11.30
CA ILE A 33 -3.02 11.42 11.76
C ILE A 33 -3.84 12.11 12.84
N ASN A 34 -3.24 12.25 14.03
CA ASN A 34 -3.88 12.91 15.17
C ASN A 34 -3.90 14.44 15.04
N ASP A 35 -2.90 15.04 14.38
CA ASP A 35 -2.90 16.48 14.10
C ASP A 35 -4.01 16.81 13.10
N LYS A 36 -5.05 17.47 13.60
CA LYS A 36 -6.22 17.83 12.81
C LYS A 36 -5.88 18.75 11.64
N HIS A 37 -4.97 19.70 11.82
CA HIS A 37 -4.64 20.66 10.76
C HIS A 37 -3.89 19.95 9.63
N PHE A 38 -2.88 19.15 9.97
CA PHE A 38 -2.13 18.40 8.98
C PHE A 38 -3.00 17.37 8.25
N ARG A 39 -3.92 16.71 8.97
CA ARG A 39 -4.90 15.81 8.35
C ARG A 39 -5.79 16.52 7.34
N GLU A 40 -6.36 17.68 7.69
CA GLU A 40 -7.19 18.48 6.79
C GLU A 40 -6.39 18.94 5.54
N ASP A 41 -5.11 19.25 5.68
CA ASP A 41 -4.24 19.60 4.56
C ASP A 41 -4.04 18.41 3.61
N LEU A 42 -3.79 17.21 4.13
CA LEU A 42 -3.68 15.99 3.31
C LEU A 42 -5.01 15.62 2.64
N GLU A 43 -6.14 15.72 3.34
CA GLU A 43 -7.48 15.51 2.74
C GLU A 43 -7.72 16.48 1.56
N ASN A 44 -7.34 17.74 1.73
CA ASN A 44 -7.38 18.75 0.67
C ASN A 44 -6.44 18.41 -0.50
N ILE A 45 -5.26 17.88 -0.24
CA ILE A 45 -4.32 17.43 -1.27
C ILE A 45 -4.89 16.25 -2.06
N LEU A 46 -5.47 15.25 -1.37
CA LEU A 46 -6.02 14.04 -1.98
C LEU A 46 -7.25 14.32 -2.84
N SER A 47 -8.02 15.37 -2.54
CA SER A 47 -9.17 15.81 -3.35
C SER A 47 -8.81 16.62 -4.61
N ARG A 48 -7.53 16.96 -4.81
CA ARG A 48 -7.05 17.83 -5.91
C ARG A 48 -6.32 17.05 -7.00
N LYS A 49 -5.90 17.77 -8.06
CA LYS A 49 -5.08 17.21 -9.14
C LYS A 49 -3.71 16.74 -8.63
N SER A 50 -3.19 15.68 -9.25
CA SER A 50 -1.90 15.07 -8.93
C SER A 50 -1.75 14.66 -7.45
N PRO A 51 -2.76 13.98 -6.85
CA PRO A 51 -2.79 13.75 -5.42
C PRO A 51 -1.59 12.94 -4.94
N PHE A 52 -1.15 11.93 -5.69
CA PHE A 52 0.01 11.12 -5.36
C PHE A 52 1.31 11.91 -5.20
N ALA A 53 1.58 12.83 -6.12
CA ALA A 53 2.82 13.59 -6.10
C ALA A 53 2.81 14.63 -4.98
N ASN A 54 1.68 15.33 -4.83
CA ASN A 54 1.53 16.38 -3.82
C ASN A 54 1.51 15.80 -2.41
N PHE A 55 0.83 14.66 -2.20
CA PHE A 55 0.79 13.97 -0.92
C PHE A 55 2.20 13.56 -0.48
N LYS A 56 2.97 12.95 -1.38
CA LYS A 56 4.36 12.54 -1.09
C LYS A 56 5.24 13.74 -0.77
N ALA A 57 5.10 14.85 -1.50
CA ALA A 57 5.86 16.06 -1.24
C ALA A 57 5.58 16.63 0.17
N GLU A 58 4.29 16.71 0.54
CA GLU A 58 3.87 17.19 1.85
C GLU A 58 4.41 16.31 2.98
N ILE A 59 4.26 14.98 2.83
CA ILE A 59 4.74 14.00 3.81
C ILE A 59 6.27 14.04 3.95
N GLU A 60 7.02 14.13 2.86
CA GLU A 60 8.49 14.13 2.86
C GLU A 60 9.05 15.30 3.69
N SER A 61 8.38 16.45 3.66
CA SER A 61 8.74 17.63 4.47
C SER A 61 8.18 17.63 5.90
N SER A 62 7.36 16.63 6.24
CA SER A 62 6.64 16.60 7.52
C SER A 62 7.32 15.71 8.56
N PRO A 63 6.98 15.88 9.86
CA PRO A 63 7.35 14.93 10.91
C PRO A 63 6.77 13.52 10.73
N TYR A 64 5.74 13.36 9.88
CA TYR A 64 5.03 12.10 9.66
C TYR A 64 5.69 11.19 8.62
N ARG A 65 6.81 11.60 8.03
CA ARG A 65 7.52 10.86 6.98
C ARG A 65 7.81 9.41 7.34
N GLN A 66 8.34 9.16 8.53
CA GLN A 66 8.66 7.79 8.95
C GLN A 66 7.38 6.98 9.19
N ASN A 67 6.37 7.58 9.84
CA ASN A 67 5.07 6.93 10.04
C ASN A 67 4.43 6.52 8.72
N TRP A 68 4.51 7.36 7.69
CA TRP A 68 4.02 7.03 6.36
C TRP A 68 4.72 5.83 5.73
N PHE A 69 6.05 5.75 5.86
CA PHE A 69 6.80 4.62 5.33
C PHE A 69 6.50 3.32 6.06
N ASP A 70 6.39 3.37 7.39
CA ASP A 70 6.05 2.20 8.20
C ASP A 70 4.62 1.73 7.87
N PHE A 71 3.67 2.67 7.76
CA PHE A 71 2.30 2.38 7.35
C PHE A 71 2.22 1.77 5.94
N CYS A 72 2.92 2.37 4.97
CA CYS A 72 2.98 1.86 3.61
C CYS A 72 3.55 0.46 3.54
N LEU A 73 4.65 0.20 4.26
CA LEU A 73 5.27 -1.11 4.29
C LEU A 73 4.31 -2.15 4.88
N ASN A 74 3.62 -1.81 5.96
CA ASN A 74 2.62 -2.68 6.56
C ASN A 74 1.47 -2.97 5.59
N ALA A 75 0.90 -1.94 4.95
CA ALA A 75 -0.16 -2.10 3.96
C ALA A 75 0.28 -2.98 2.78
N TYR A 76 1.52 -2.83 2.30
CA TYR A 76 2.07 -3.67 1.24
C TYR A 76 2.26 -5.12 1.67
N ASN A 77 2.74 -5.35 2.88
CA ASN A 77 2.88 -6.71 3.42
C ASN A 77 1.53 -7.40 3.53
N GLU A 78 0.50 -6.72 4.04
CA GLU A 78 -0.86 -7.28 4.11
C GLU A 78 -1.45 -7.53 2.73
N TYR A 79 -1.23 -6.63 1.78
CA TYR A 79 -1.66 -6.83 0.40
C TYR A 79 -1.02 -8.05 -0.27
N VAL A 80 0.29 -8.26 -0.06
CA VAL A 80 1.00 -9.43 -0.57
C VAL A 80 0.50 -10.71 0.10
N LYS A 81 0.28 -10.70 1.43
CA LYS A 81 -0.29 -11.86 2.13
C LYS A 81 -1.65 -12.24 1.57
N VAL A 82 -2.56 -11.29 1.39
CA VAL A 82 -3.90 -11.55 0.83
C VAL A 82 -3.81 -12.13 -0.59
N GLN A 83 -2.90 -11.64 -1.44
CA GLN A 83 -2.68 -12.23 -2.77
C GLN A 83 -2.22 -13.68 -2.66
N LEU A 84 -1.23 -13.95 -1.81
CA LEU A 84 -0.67 -15.29 -1.65
C LEU A 84 -1.70 -16.27 -1.06
N GLU A 85 -2.49 -15.84 -0.08
CA GLU A 85 -3.62 -16.61 0.46
C GLU A 85 -4.66 -16.94 -0.62
N SER A 86 -4.96 -16.00 -1.53
CA SER A 86 -5.89 -16.23 -2.64
C SER A 86 -5.37 -17.23 -3.68
N GLU A 87 -4.05 -17.38 -3.78
CA GLU A 87 -3.36 -18.39 -4.61
C GLU A 87 -3.15 -19.73 -3.86
N GLY A 88 -3.64 -19.85 -2.62
CA GLY A 88 -3.59 -21.08 -1.83
C GLY A 88 -2.33 -21.26 -0.96
N PHE A 89 -1.54 -20.20 -0.75
CA PHE A 89 -0.39 -20.22 0.14
C PHE A 89 -0.82 -19.85 1.56
N GLU A 90 -0.54 -20.73 2.54
CA GLU A 90 -0.84 -20.49 3.96
C GLU A 90 0.40 -19.93 4.69
N PHE A 91 0.17 -18.96 5.58
CA PHE A 91 1.21 -18.42 6.46
C PHE A 91 0.98 -18.88 7.90
N GLU A 92 2.00 -19.47 8.52
CA GLU A 92 1.96 -19.79 9.96
C GLU A 92 1.75 -18.51 10.78
N LYS A 93 0.83 -18.57 11.75
CA LYS A 93 0.47 -17.46 12.64
C LYS A 93 1.46 -17.27 13.78
#